data_AF-A0A2V9YM49-F1
#
_entry.id   AF-A0A2V9YM49-F1
#
_cell.length_a   1.000
_cell.length_b   1.000
_cell.length_c   1.000
_cell.angle_alpha   90.00
_cell.angle_beta   90.00
_cell.angle_gamma   90.00
#
_symmetry.space_group_name_H-M   'P 1'
#
loop_
_entity.id
_entity.type
_entity.pdbx_description
1 polymer ?
#
loop_
_entity_poly.entity_id
_entity_poly.type
_entity_poly.pdbx_seq_one_letter_code
_entity_poly.pdbx_strand_id
1 'polypeptide(L)'
;MRRRATVEFRNNLRSSLNLSHEKAVLFCSQPITRLYGANEAEPRFIGYTEDSVLRALTTALESLAAKRPQSITLLIRPHPQETDYKAPLPRNGIEIRLATQPDELEIALAVDVVVGMRSILLLKAALLGCKVLSFQPGLRGPDPLPNQRLGLGVSIYDAAALEPALEVLLFGSATAPDVSRAWDTLPPHATERVVDLVEMMLESKYELSRQAGH
;
A
#
# COMPACT_ATOMS: atom_id res chain seq x y z
N MET A 1 10.64 22.76 -1.35
CA MET A 1 9.46 23.25 -0.60
C MET A 1 8.45 22.12 -0.54
N ARG A 2 8.34 21.39 0.58
CA ARG A 2 7.49 20.19 0.70
C ARG A 2 6.03 20.61 0.87
N ARG A 3 5.21 20.54 -0.19
CA ARG A 3 3.76 20.67 -0.07
C ARG A 3 3.22 19.38 0.54
N ARG A 4 3.04 19.35 1.87
CA ARG A 4 2.06 18.43 2.46
C ARG A 4 0.71 18.76 1.81
N ALA A 5 -0.08 17.74 1.49
CA ALA A 5 -1.48 17.93 1.11
C ALA A 5 -2.11 18.89 2.13
N THR A 6 -2.63 20.02 1.67
CA THR A 6 -3.34 20.95 2.57
C THR A 6 -4.59 20.24 3.09
N VAL A 7 -5.08 20.66 4.26
CA VAL A 7 -6.34 20.14 4.79
C VAL A 7 -7.47 20.30 3.76
N GLU A 8 -7.49 21.44 3.07
CA GLU A 8 -8.41 21.71 1.97
C GLU A 8 -8.27 20.72 0.81
N PHE A 9 -7.05 20.44 0.35
CA PHE A 9 -6.80 19.47 -0.71
C PHE A 9 -7.29 18.07 -0.32
N ARG A 10 -6.99 17.61 0.91
CA ARG A 10 -7.50 16.33 1.41
C ARG A 10 -9.02 16.32 1.48
N ASN A 11 -9.66 17.39 1.95
CA ASN A 11 -11.11 17.48 2.05
C ASN A 11 -11.78 17.43 0.67
N ASN A 12 -11.17 18.06 -0.35
CA ASN A 12 -11.64 17.99 -1.73
C ASN A 12 -11.54 16.56 -2.28
N LEU A 13 -10.42 15.86 -2.05
CA LEU A 13 -10.26 14.46 -2.44
C LEU A 13 -11.24 13.53 -1.73
N ARG A 14 -11.48 13.76 -0.43
CA ARG A 14 -12.49 13.00 0.32
C ARG A 14 -13.88 13.21 -0.26
N SER A 15 -14.22 14.44 -0.58
CA SER A 15 -15.52 14.79 -1.17
C SER A 15 -15.71 14.15 -2.55
N SER A 16 -14.68 14.14 -3.41
CA SER A 16 -14.74 13.49 -4.72
C SER A 16 -14.82 11.96 -4.65
N LEU A 17 -14.48 11.37 -3.51
CA LEU A 17 -14.66 9.95 -3.20
C LEU A 17 -15.93 9.64 -2.40
N ASN A 18 -16.81 10.62 -2.18
CA ASN A 18 -17.98 10.50 -1.29
C ASN A 18 -17.62 10.03 0.13
N LEU A 19 -16.47 10.48 0.64
CA LEU A 19 -16.04 10.27 2.02
C LEU A 19 -16.36 11.55 2.82
N SER A 20 -17.23 11.45 3.82
CA SER A 20 -17.56 12.58 4.69
C SER A 20 -16.82 12.47 6.04
N HIS A 21 -17.54 12.08 7.08
CA HIS A 21 -17.07 11.99 8.47
C HIS A 21 -16.67 10.56 8.89
N GLU A 22 -16.75 9.61 7.97
CA GLU A 22 -16.38 8.22 8.19
C GLU A 22 -14.87 7.99 8.20
N LYS A 23 -14.47 6.91 8.85
CA LYS A 23 -13.11 6.39 8.72
C LYS A 23 -12.98 5.66 7.41
N ALA A 24 -11.96 6.01 6.63
CA ALA A 24 -11.76 5.44 5.31
C ALA A 24 -10.49 4.58 5.29
N VAL A 25 -10.61 3.36 4.78
CA VAL A 25 -9.51 2.41 4.57
C VAL A 25 -9.41 2.14 3.07
N LEU A 26 -8.22 2.28 2.50
CA LEU A 26 -7.93 1.79 1.15
C LEU A 26 -7.28 0.42 1.23
N PHE A 27 -7.88 -0.60 0.63
CA PHE A 27 -7.26 -1.90 0.41
C PHE A 27 -6.72 -2.01 -1.01
N CYS A 28 -5.41 -2.21 -1.12
CA CYS A 28 -4.70 -2.39 -2.39
C CYS A 28 -4.56 -3.89 -2.69
N SER A 29 -5.46 -4.44 -3.50
CA SER A 29 -5.40 -5.86 -3.90
C SER A 29 -4.19 -6.12 -4.83
N GLN A 30 -3.76 -7.37 -4.84
CA GLN A 30 -2.73 -7.89 -5.74
C GLN A 30 -3.09 -9.34 -6.08
N PRO A 31 -2.80 -9.84 -7.30
CA PRO A 31 -3.18 -11.19 -7.71
C PRO A 31 -2.25 -12.26 -7.12
N ILE A 32 -2.19 -12.36 -5.78
CA ILE A 32 -1.27 -13.23 -5.04
C ILE A 32 -1.49 -14.68 -5.40
N THR A 33 -2.75 -15.13 -5.45
CA THR A 33 -3.13 -16.50 -5.82
C THR A 33 -2.57 -16.87 -7.19
N ARG A 34 -2.69 -15.97 -8.18
CA ARG A 34 -2.16 -16.19 -9.53
C ARG A 34 -0.63 -16.28 -9.55
N LEU A 35 0.06 -15.46 -8.76
CA LEU A 35 1.52 -15.33 -8.79
C LEU A 35 2.22 -16.42 -7.95
N TYR A 36 1.62 -16.79 -6.83
CA TYR A 36 2.23 -17.59 -5.78
C TYR A 36 1.44 -18.86 -5.44
N GLY A 37 0.25 -19.07 -6.00
CA GLY A 37 -0.58 -20.22 -5.68
C GLY A 37 -1.54 -19.96 -4.51
N ALA A 38 -2.50 -20.85 -4.34
CA ALA A 38 -3.65 -20.67 -3.47
C ALA A 38 -3.50 -21.31 -2.08
N ASN A 39 -2.63 -22.31 -1.93
CA ASN A 39 -2.54 -23.12 -0.71
C ASN A 39 -1.19 -23.87 -0.58
N GLU A 40 -1.00 -24.53 0.57
CA GLU A 40 0.26 -25.19 0.94
C GLU A 40 0.69 -26.36 0.03
N ALA A 41 -0.21 -26.93 -0.77
CA ALA A 41 0.15 -27.95 -1.74
C ALA A 41 0.92 -27.37 -2.94
N GLU A 42 0.88 -26.05 -3.14
CA GLU A 42 1.59 -25.38 -4.22
C GLU A 42 2.97 -24.88 -3.77
N PRO A 43 4.07 -25.25 -4.46
CA PRO A 43 5.44 -24.91 -4.01
C PRO A 43 5.73 -23.41 -3.88
N ARG A 44 4.97 -22.56 -4.58
CA ARG A 44 5.17 -21.10 -4.58
C ARG A 44 4.37 -20.40 -3.48
N PHE A 45 3.53 -21.13 -2.72
CA PHE A 45 2.58 -20.52 -1.80
C PHE A 45 3.29 -19.77 -0.68
N ILE A 46 2.97 -18.49 -0.55
CA ILE A 46 3.64 -17.58 0.38
C ILE A 46 2.91 -17.44 1.74
N GLY A 47 1.89 -18.26 2.01
CA GLY A 47 1.18 -18.27 3.30
C GLY A 47 -0.20 -17.61 3.29
N TYR A 48 -0.52 -16.79 2.28
CA TYR A 48 -1.80 -16.11 2.16
C TYR A 48 -2.20 -15.88 0.70
N THR A 49 -3.47 -15.53 0.50
CA THR A 49 -4.04 -15.02 -0.75
C THR A 49 -4.67 -13.64 -0.53
N GLU A 50 -4.87 -12.90 -1.62
CA GLU A 50 -5.63 -11.65 -1.65
C GLU A 50 -7.02 -11.77 -1.03
N ASP A 51 -7.71 -12.89 -1.30
CA ASP A 51 -9.02 -13.16 -0.72
C ASP A 51 -8.95 -13.41 0.79
N SER A 52 -7.93 -14.14 1.25
CA SER A 52 -7.75 -14.40 2.69
C SER A 52 -7.45 -13.11 3.46
N VAL A 53 -6.66 -12.22 2.86
CA VAL A 53 -6.31 -10.91 3.41
C VAL A 53 -7.53 -10.00 3.45
N LEU A 54 -8.29 -9.93 2.35
CA LEU A 54 -9.52 -9.14 2.29
C LEU A 54 -10.53 -9.62 3.33
N ARG A 55 -10.76 -10.94 3.44
CA ARG A 55 -11.67 -11.50 4.45
C ARG A 55 -11.27 -11.10 5.86
N ALA A 56 -10.00 -11.29 6.22
CA ALA A 56 -9.50 -10.93 7.55
C ALA A 56 -9.61 -9.41 7.82
N LEU A 57 -9.30 -8.58 6.82
CA LEU A 57 -9.47 -7.12 6.90
C LEU A 57 -10.93 -6.74 7.12
N THR A 58 -11.85 -7.27 6.31
CA THR A 58 -13.29 -7.04 6.44
C THR A 58 -13.77 -7.44 7.84
N THR A 59 -13.43 -8.64 8.33
CA THR A 59 -13.80 -9.09 9.67
C THR A 59 -13.28 -8.17 10.78
N ALA A 60 -12.03 -7.72 10.68
CA ALA A 60 -11.46 -6.79 11.67
C ALA A 60 -12.17 -5.43 11.64
N LEU A 61 -12.49 -4.88 10.46
CA LEU A 61 -13.21 -3.61 10.34
C LEU A 61 -14.65 -3.72 10.83
N GLU A 62 -15.35 -4.82 10.56
CA GLU A 62 -16.68 -5.10 11.10
C GLU A 62 -16.67 -5.13 12.63
N SER A 63 -15.68 -5.83 13.22
CA SER A 63 -15.48 -5.89 14.67
C SER A 63 -15.24 -4.49 15.27
N LEU A 64 -14.44 -3.65 14.61
CA LEU A 64 -14.21 -2.27 15.03
C LEU A 64 -15.44 -1.38 14.88
N ALA A 65 -16.19 -1.51 13.79
CA ALA A 65 -17.43 -0.78 13.56
C ALA A 65 -18.50 -1.12 14.61
N ALA A 66 -18.55 -2.36 15.09
CA ALA A 66 -19.45 -2.74 16.18
C ALA A 66 -19.06 -2.11 17.54
N LYS A 67 -17.78 -1.76 17.73
CA LYS A 67 -17.25 -1.18 18.99
C LYS A 67 -17.19 0.35 18.98
N ARG A 68 -17.40 1.00 17.83
CA ARG A 68 -17.18 2.44 17.63
C ARG A 68 -18.40 3.09 16.99
N PRO A 69 -18.75 4.33 17.38
CA PRO A 69 -19.90 5.03 16.80
C PRO A 69 -19.65 5.55 15.38
N GLN A 70 -18.40 5.64 14.93
CA GLN A 70 -18.06 6.12 13.58
C GLN A 70 -18.27 5.03 12.54
N SER A 71 -18.89 5.38 11.40
CA SER A 71 -18.93 4.51 10.23
C SER A 71 -17.52 4.31 9.64
N ILE A 72 -17.33 3.14 9.03
CA ILE A 72 -16.08 2.78 8.35
C ILE A 72 -16.40 2.44 6.89
N THR A 73 -15.63 3.00 5.97
CA THR A 73 -15.68 2.71 4.54
C THR A 73 -14.40 2.03 4.11
N LEU A 74 -14.54 0.85 3.49
CA LEU A 74 -13.48 0.12 2.84
C LEU A 74 -13.54 0.38 1.33
N LEU A 75 -12.59 1.17 0.83
CA LEU A 75 -12.33 1.32 -0.59
C LEU A 75 -11.40 0.20 -1.05
N ILE A 76 -11.77 -0.51 -2.10
CA ILE A 76 -10.92 -1.54 -2.70
C ILE A 76 -10.37 -1.04 -4.03
N ARG A 77 -9.05 -1.10 -4.19
CA ARG A 77 -8.36 -0.87 -5.46
C ARG A 77 -7.81 -2.19 -5.98
N PRO A 78 -8.46 -2.83 -6.97
CA PRO A 78 -7.92 -4.00 -7.63
C PRO A 78 -6.64 -3.66 -8.40
N HIS A 79 -5.75 -4.63 -8.53
CA HIS A 79 -4.61 -4.56 -9.42
C HIS A 79 -5.08 -4.49 -10.90
N PRO A 80 -4.36 -3.82 -11.81
CA PRO A 80 -4.73 -3.77 -13.23
C PRO A 80 -4.89 -5.13 -13.92
N GLN A 81 -4.35 -6.20 -13.33
CA GLN A 81 -4.49 -7.57 -13.85
C GLN A 81 -5.74 -8.29 -13.32
N GLU A 82 -6.50 -7.69 -12.40
CA GLU A 82 -7.75 -8.20 -11.84
C GLU A 82 -8.94 -7.50 -12.55
N THR A 83 -9.21 -7.89 -13.81
CA THR A 83 -10.14 -7.17 -14.70
C THR A 83 -11.62 -7.33 -14.33
N ASP A 84 -11.99 -8.43 -13.68
CA ASP A 84 -13.39 -8.77 -13.32
C ASP A 84 -13.63 -8.71 -11.81
N TYR A 85 -12.88 -7.86 -11.11
CA TYR A 85 -12.95 -7.77 -9.66
C TYR A 85 -14.32 -7.27 -9.18
N LYS A 86 -14.96 -8.03 -8.29
CA LYS A 86 -16.21 -7.64 -7.64
C LYS A 86 -15.95 -7.38 -6.16
N ALA A 87 -16.26 -6.18 -5.71
CA ALA A 87 -16.25 -5.88 -4.29
C ALA A 87 -17.24 -6.81 -3.55
N PRO A 88 -16.88 -7.33 -2.37
CA PRO A 88 -17.83 -8.03 -1.53
C PRO A 88 -18.95 -7.07 -1.11
N LEU A 89 -20.12 -7.62 -0.82
CA LEU A 89 -21.27 -6.83 -0.39
C LEU A 89 -20.99 -6.17 0.98
N PRO A 90 -21.49 -4.96 1.22
CA PRO A 90 -21.47 -4.33 2.54
C PRO A 90 -22.07 -5.25 3.61
N ARG A 91 -21.50 -5.24 4.81
CA ARG A 91 -21.95 -6.08 5.93
C ARG A 91 -21.60 -5.44 7.26
N ASN A 92 -22.38 -5.73 8.31
CA ASN A 92 -22.07 -5.42 9.71
C ASN A 92 -21.55 -3.99 9.97
N GLY A 93 -22.19 -2.98 9.38
CA GLY A 93 -21.92 -1.58 9.67
C GLY A 93 -20.72 -0.96 8.94
N ILE A 94 -20.13 -1.67 7.97
CA ILE A 94 -19.12 -1.09 7.06
C ILE A 94 -19.63 -0.99 5.63
N GLU A 95 -19.30 0.12 4.97
CA GLU A 95 -19.49 0.28 3.53
C GLU A 95 -18.29 -0.31 2.79
N ILE A 96 -18.54 -1.06 1.71
CA ILE A 96 -17.48 -1.62 0.88
C ILE A 96 -17.75 -1.25 -0.58
N ARG A 97 -16.79 -0.61 -1.24
CA ARG A 97 -16.91 -0.20 -2.65
C ARG A 97 -15.57 -0.21 -3.37
N LEU A 98 -15.63 -0.32 -4.69
CA LEU A 98 -14.44 -0.15 -5.53
C LEU A 98 -14.05 1.33 -5.60
N ALA A 99 -12.75 1.61 -5.52
CA ALA A 99 -12.23 2.93 -5.79
C ALA A 99 -12.23 3.17 -7.30
N THR A 100 -13.05 4.13 -7.76
CA THR A 100 -13.28 4.41 -9.19
C THR A 100 -12.38 5.51 -9.76
N GLN A 101 -11.59 6.19 -8.93
CA GLN A 101 -10.68 7.24 -9.38
C GLN A 101 -9.43 6.66 -10.08
N PRO A 102 -8.92 7.36 -11.11
CA PRO A 102 -7.77 6.88 -11.88
C PRO A 102 -6.46 6.92 -11.09
N ASP A 103 -6.26 7.94 -10.24
CA ASP A 103 -5.01 8.13 -9.51
C ASP A 103 -5.04 7.43 -8.13
N GLU A 104 -4.22 6.41 -7.99
CA GLU A 104 -4.05 5.63 -6.76
C GLU A 104 -3.49 6.44 -5.58
N LEU A 105 -2.69 7.48 -5.84
CA LEU A 105 -2.09 8.32 -4.81
C LEU A 105 -3.06 9.36 -4.28
N GLU A 106 -3.94 9.90 -5.13
CA GLU A 106 -5.02 10.77 -4.68
C GLU A 106 -5.97 10.02 -3.74
N ILE A 107 -6.33 8.77 -4.07
CA ILE A 107 -7.13 7.93 -3.18
C ILE A 107 -6.38 7.70 -1.85
N ALA A 108 -5.10 7.36 -1.91
CA ALA A 108 -4.27 7.16 -0.72
C ALA A 108 -4.19 8.41 0.18
N LEU A 109 -4.16 9.60 -0.40
CA LEU A 109 -4.14 10.88 0.32
C LEU A 109 -5.49 11.25 0.94
N ALA A 110 -6.60 10.68 0.46
CA ALA A 110 -7.95 10.92 0.96
C ALA A 110 -8.34 10.03 2.15
N VAL A 111 -7.78 8.81 2.21
CA VAL A 111 -8.12 7.82 3.25
C VAL A 111 -7.34 8.00 4.54
N ASP A 112 -7.79 7.37 5.62
CA ASP A 112 -7.15 7.43 6.94
C ASP A 112 -6.02 6.39 7.07
N VAL A 113 -6.18 5.23 6.42
CA VAL A 113 -5.17 4.16 6.38
C VAL A 113 -5.16 3.49 5.02
N VAL A 114 -3.97 3.21 4.51
CA VAL A 114 -3.77 2.38 3.31
C VAL A 114 -3.27 1.00 3.74
N VAL A 115 -4.01 -0.03 3.39
CA VAL A 115 -3.74 -1.44 3.70
C VAL A 115 -3.42 -2.18 2.41
N GLY A 116 -2.44 -3.07 2.45
CA GLY A 116 -2.18 -3.99 1.35
C GLY A 116 -1.20 -5.07 1.75
N MET A 117 -0.65 -5.76 0.76
CA MET A 117 0.30 -6.84 0.99
C MET A 117 1.71 -6.40 0.59
N ARG A 118 2.11 -6.68 -0.65
CA ARG A 118 3.43 -6.41 -1.24
C ARG A 118 3.35 -5.34 -2.34
N SER A 119 2.43 -4.38 -2.22
CA SER A 119 2.17 -3.38 -3.26
C SER A 119 3.13 -2.20 -3.17
N ILE A 120 3.70 -1.79 -4.31
CA ILE A 120 4.53 -0.57 -4.39
C ILE A 120 3.75 0.69 -4.00
N LEU A 121 2.42 0.67 -4.16
CA LEU A 121 1.55 1.76 -3.71
C LEU A 121 1.67 2.01 -2.21
N LEU A 122 1.93 0.97 -1.40
CA LEU A 122 2.18 1.13 0.04
C LEU A 122 3.42 1.99 0.29
N LEU A 123 4.51 1.75 -0.45
CA LEU A 123 5.73 2.54 -0.34
C LEU A 123 5.50 3.99 -0.80
N LYS A 124 4.82 4.18 -1.95
CA LYS A 124 4.50 5.52 -2.46
C LYS A 124 3.63 6.31 -1.47
N ALA A 125 2.57 5.71 -0.95
CA ALA A 125 1.68 6.33 0.03
C ALA A 125 2.43 6.71 1.31
N ALA A 126 3.31 5.82 1.80
CA ALA A 126 4.12 6.09 2.97
C ALA A 126 5.09 7.28 2.76
N LEU A 127 5.73 7.37 1.59
CA LEU A 127 6.61 8.50 1.24
C LEU A 127 5.85 9.83 1.14
N LEU A 128 4.54 9.78 0.86
CA LEU A 128 3.64 10.93 0.92
C LEU A 128 3.15 11.26 2.35
N GLY A 129 3.55 10.47 3.35
CA GLY A 129 3.16 10.64 4.74
C GLY A 129 1.79 10.04 5.08
N CYS A 130 1.25 9.14 4.26
CA CYS A 130 0.05 8.39 4.62
C CYS A 130 0.37 7.33 5.68
N LYS A 131 -0.63 6.99 6.51
CA LYS A 131 -0.54 5.80 7.37
C LYS A 131 -0.70 4.56 6.52
N VAL A 132 0.25 3.62 6.65
CA VAL A 132 0.32 2.43 5.82
C VAL A 132 0.47 1.18 6.69
N LEU A 133 -0.34 0.16 6.37
CA LEU A 133 -0.30 -1.17 6.97
C LEU A 133 -0.05 -2.22 5.87
N SER A 134 1.09 -2.90 5.95
CA SER A 134 1.33 -4.12 5.18
C SER A 134 0.85 -5.31 6.01
N PHE A 135 -0.17 -6.02 5.54
CA PHE A 135 -0.70 -7.21 6.18
C PHE A 135 -0.43 -8.44 5.31
N GLN A 136 0.40 -9.34 5.83
CA GLN A 136 0.92 -10.52 5.14
C GLN A 136 0.82 -11.74 6.08
N PRO A 137 -0.39 -12.22 6.39
CA PRO A 137 -0.60 -13.25 7.41
C PRO A 137 0.12 -14.55 7.04
N GLY A 138 0.91 -15.10 7.97
CA GLY A 138 1.61 -16.36 7.77
C GLY A 138 2.67 -16.32 6.66
N LEU A 139 3.19 -15.14 6.31
CA LEU A 139 4.17 -14.95 5.24
C LEU A 139 5.32 -15.97 5.33
N ARG A 140 5.55 -16.68 4.23
CA ARG A 140 6.66 -17.61 4.04
C ARG A 140 7.78 -16.95 3.24
N GLY A 141 8.96 -16.86 3.83
CA GLY A 141 10.12 -16.20 3.23
C GLY A 141 10.20 -14.70 3.53
N PRO A 142 11.08 -13.96 2.86
CA PRO A 142 11.34 -12.56 3.18
C PRO A 142 10.22 -11.62 2.70
N ASP A 143 9.92 -10.62 3.54
CA ASP A 143 9.12 -9.46 3.15
C ASP A 143 9.93 -8.59 2.17
N PRO A 144 9.45 -8.35 0.94
CA PRO A 144 10.19 -7.60 -0.06
C PRO A 144 9.98 -6.10 0.11
N LEU A 145 8.98 -5.67 0.89
CA LEU A 145 8.70 -4.27 1.09
C LEU A 145 9.66 -3.70 2.13
N PRO A 146 10.37 -2.61 1.82
CA PRO A 146 11.30 -2.01 2.76
C PRO A 146 10.59 -1.15 3.82
N ASN A 147 9.26 -1.06 3.81
CA ASN A 147 8.47 -0.09 4.58
C ASN A 147 8.82 -0.11 6.08
N GLN A 148 8.81 -1.29 6.71
CA GLN A 148 9.15 -1.40 8.13
C GLN A 148 10.62 -1.05 8.39
N ARG A 149 11.54 -1.51 7.54
CA ARG A 149 12.97 -1.21 7.64
C ARG A 149 13.29 0.28 7.48
N LEU A 150 12.51 0.99 6.67
CA LEU A 150 12.64 2.43 6.43
C LEU A 150 11.83 3.28 7.43
N GLY A 151 11.11 2.67 8.38
CA GLY A 151 10.24 3.39 9.32
C GLY A 151 9.03 4.06 8.65
N LEU A 152 8.61 3.57 7.49
CA LEU A 152 7.60 4.14 6.62
C LEU A 152 6.19 3.56 6.82
N GLY A 153 6.02 2.60 7.73
CA GLY A 153 4.71 2.01 8.02
C GLY A 153 4.82 0.83 8.97
N VAL A 154 3.68 0.18 9.20
CA VAL A 154 3.58 -1.03 10.02
C VAL A 154 3.46 -2.23 9.11
N SER A 155 4.28 -3.27 9.34
CA SER A 155 4.06 -4.59 8.75
C SER A 155 3.61 -5.56 9.85
N ILE A 156 2.59 -6.36 9.56
CA ILE A 156 2.07 -7.40 10.45
C ILE A 156 1.96 -8.73 9.69
N TYR A 157 2.40 -9.80 10.36
CA TYR A 157 2.47 -11.15 9.81
C TYR A 157 1.57 -12.15 10.56
N ASP A 158 1.01 -11.72 11.69
CA ASP A 158 0.04 -12.48 12.47
C ASP A 158 -1.35 -11.88 12.27
N ALA A 159 -2.33 -12.73 11.94
CA ALA A 159 -3.73 -12.33 11.78
C ALA A 159 -4.31 -11.75 13.07
N ALA A 160 -3.88 -12.23 14.25
CA ALA A 160 -4.36 -11.73 15.53
C ALA A 160 -3.92 -10.28 15.80
N ALA A 161 -2.85 -9.80 15.15
CA ALA A 161 -2.35 -8.44 15.29
C ALA A 161 -3.11 -7.41 14.42
N LEU A 162 -3.99 -7.86 13.51
CA LEU A 162 -4.65 -7.00 12.54
C LEU A 162 -5.61 -6.00 13.19
N GLU A 163 -6.55 -6.47 14.00
CA GLU A 163 -7.56 -5.61 14.61
C GLU A 163 -6.92 -4.56 15.55
N PRO A 164 -6.01 -4.92 16.47
CA PRO A 164 -5.31 -3.93 17.31
C PRO A 164 -4.53 -2.89 16.49
N ALA A 165 -3.85 -3.33 15.42
CA ALA A 165 -3.10 -2.41 14.55
C ALA A 165 -4.04 -1.42 13.83
N LEU A 166 -5.15 -1.91 13.28
CA LEU A 166 -6.16 -1.06 12.65
C LEU A 166 -6.79 -0.07 13.64
N GLU A 167 -7.08 -0.51 14.86
CA GLU A 167 -7.63 0.36 15.90
C GLU A 167 -6.70 1.54 16.20
N VAL A 168 -5.41 1.26 16.40
CA VAL A 168 -4.38 2.28 16.65
C VAL A 168 -4.24 3.23 15.47
N LEU A 169 -4.24 2.71 14.24
CA LEU A 169 -4.07 3.53 13.03
C LEU A 169 -5.30 4.42 12.74
N LEU A 170 -6.51 3.91 12.93
CA LEU A 170 -7.77 4.59 12.63
C LEU A 170 -8.23 5.53 13.74
N PHE A 171 -8.11 5.12 15.00
CA PHE A 171 -8.71 5.79 16.15
C PHE A 171 -7.70 6.24 17.21
N GLY A 172 -6.50 5.68 17.19
CA GLY A 172 -5.42 6.07 18.10
C GLY A 172 -4.71 7.35 17.70
N SER A 173 -3.74 7.76 18.52
CA SER A 173 -2.85 8.90 18.26
C SER A 173 -1.70 8.57 17.31
N ALA A 174 -1.79 7.45 16.56
CA ALA A 174 -0.74 7.06 15.62
C ALA A 174 -0.48 8.18 14.62
N THR A 175 0.75 8.67 14.59
CA THR A 175 1.19 9.70 13.66
C THR A 175 1.51 9.07 12.30
N ALA A 176 1.39 9.88 11.26
CA ALA A 176 1.97 9.57 9.96
C ALA A 176 3.47 9.19 10.10
N PRO A 177 4.00 8.35 9.21
CA PRO A 177 5.42 8.00 9.24
C PRO A 177 6.30 9.25 9.10
N ASP A 178 7.42 9.25 9.82
CA ASP A 178 8.44 10.29 9.66
C ASP A 178 9.28 10.00 8.42
N VAL A 179 8.86 10.60 7.31
CA VAL A 179 9.53 10.42 6.02
C VAL A 179 10.94 11.01 5.98
N SER A 180 11.36 11.86 6.93
CA SER A 180 12.70 12.47 6.88
C SER A 180 13.80 11.42 6.93
N ARG A 181 13.66 10.41 7.80
CA ARG A 181 14.61 9.30 7.90
C ARG A 181 14.74 8.51 6.61
N ALA A 182 13.62 8.27 5.93
CA ALA A 182 13.64 7.61 4.64
C ALA A 182 14.42 8.44 3.61
N TRP A 183 14.25 9.77 3.59
CA TRP A 183 15.00 10.65 2.71
C TRP A 183 16.50 10.70 3.00
N ASP A 184 16.93 10.49 4.25
CA ASP A 184 18.35 10.38 4.58
C ASP A 184 18.97 9.09 4.01
N THR A 185 18.16 8.04 3.87
CA THR A 185 18.60 6.74 3.33
C THR A 185 18.40 6.59 1.83
N LEU A 186 17.46 7.31 1.24
CA LEU A 186 17.13 7.22 -0.19
C LEU A 186 18.02 8.18 -0.96
N PRO A 187 18.89 7.68 -1.86
CA PRO A 187 19.78 8.56 -2.59
C PRO A 187 18.95 9.48 -3.50
N PRO A 188 19.17 10.81 -3.45
CA PRO A 188 18.43 11.76 -4.28
C PRO A 188 18.82 11.60 -5.75
N HIS A 189 18.08 12.29 -6.64
CA HIS A 189 18.40 12.36 -8.07
C HIS A 189 18.42 10.99 -8.76
N ALA A 190 17.42 10.14 -8.47
CA ALA A 190 17.37 8.79 -9.02
C ALA A 190 17.37 8.78 -10.55
N THR A 191 16.73 9.76 -11.18
CA THR A 191 16.72 9.90 -12.65
C THR A 191 18.11 10.22 -13.17
N GLU A 192 18.76 11.24 -12.62
CA GLU A 192 20.08 11.71 -13.04
C GLU A 192 21.13 10.61 -12.87
N ARG A 193 21.15 9.91 -11.73
CA ARG A 193 22.06 8.77 -11.53
C ARG A 193 21.87 7.65 -12.55
N VAL A 194 20.63 7.42 -13.01
CA VAL A 194 20.36 6.42 -14.05
C VAL A 194 20.86 6.93 -15.41
N VAL A 195 20.67 8.21 -15.71
CA VAL A 195 21.22 8.84 -16.92
C VAL A 195 22.74 8.75 -16.91
N ASP A 196 23.41 9.16 -15.83
CA ASP A 196 24.87 9.10 -15.67
C ASP A 196 25.41 7.67 -15.89
N LEU A 197 24.72 6.67 -15.34
CA LEU A 197 25.09 5.27 -15.51
C LEU A 197 24.96 4.81 -16.97
N VAL A 198 23.88 5.21 -17.65
CA VAL A 198 23.66 4.87 -19.07
C VAL A 198 24.74 5.52 -19.94
N GLU A 199 25.06 6.79 -19.69
CA GLU A 199 26.11 7.52 -20.42
C GLU A 199 27.47 6.82 -20.24
N MET A 200 27.86 6.49 -19.01
CA MET A 200 29.09 5.75 -18.71
C MET A 200 29.16 4.40 -19.43
N MET A 201 28.06 3.65 -19.47
CA MET A 201 27.99 2.35 -20.17
C MET A 201 28.14 2.49 -21.69
N LEU A 202 27.62 3.58 -22.26
CA LEU A 202 27.76 3.86 -23.69
C LEU A 202 29.20 4.23 -24.02
N GLU A 203 29.80 5.16 -23.28
CA GLU A 203 31.21 5.58 -23.46
C GLU A 203 32.17 4.39 -23.38
N SER A 204 32.03 3.55 -22.36
CA SER A 204 32.86 2.35 -22.20
C SER A 204 32.73 1.37 -23.39
N LYS A 205 31.52 1.17 -23.93
CA LYS A 205 31.31 0.35 -25.14
C LYS A 205 31.92 0.97 -26.39
N TYR A 206 31.84 2.30 -26.53
CA TYR A 206 32.45 3.01 -27.64
C TYR A 206 33.97 2.91 -27.60
N GLU A 207 34.60 3.02 -26.42
CA GLU A 207 36.05 2.87 -26.25
C GLU A 207 36.53 1.45 -26.55
N LEU A 208 35.82 0.42 -26.06
CA LEU A 208 36.13 -0.98 -26.35
C LEU A 208 36.01 -1.30 -27.85
N SER A 209 35.00 -0.75 -28.52
CA SER A 209 34.82 -0.92 -29.97
C SER A 209 35.91 -0.23 -30.79
N ARG A 210 36.43 0.91 -30.31
CA ARG A 210 37.54 1.64 -30.94
C ARG A 210 38.87 0.89 -30.81
N GLN A 211 39.08 0.20 -29.69
CA GLN A 211 40.29 -0.61 -29.45
C GLN A 211 40.28 -1.95 -30.21
N ALA A 212 39.11 -2.54 -30.48
CA ALA A 212 38.99 -3.81 -31.21
C ALA A 212 39.03 -3.67 -32.75
N GLY A 213 39.03 -2.44 -33.28
CA GLY A 213 39.07 -2.13 -34.71
C GLY A 213 40.46 -1.84 -35.28
N HIS A 214 41.53 -2.15 -34.54
CA HIS A 214 42.93 -2.04 -34.98
C HIS A 214 43.61 -3.41 -35.04
#